data_AF-A0A835CCL9-F1
#
_entry.id   AF-A0A835CCL9-F1
#
_cell.length_a   1.000
_cell.length_b   1.000
_cell.length_c   1.000
_cell.angle_alpha   90.00
_cell.angle_beta   90.00
_cell.angle_gamma   90.00
#
_symmetry.space_group_name_H-M   'P 1'
#
loop_
_entity.id
_entity.type
_entity.pdbx_description
1 polymer ?
#
loop_
_entity_poly.entity_id
_entity_poly.type
_entity_poly.pdbx_seq_one_letter_code
_entity_poly.pdbx_strand_id
1 'polypeptide(L)'
;MDASILEAKWSRFTLTLALAAVSMSTAAISVYIFKRKTNGLNSKLSELEASLNSSLEKCASERQGRIRAQQALRKALTQPKCENPEMNHYPMTPIGIIQSCFSTRYGAPRQPLLVPLARACLIFNTSRVPPASLEGLAEYSHCWVIYVFHLNTDLEKLWKNPSKSKFKAKVRVPRLNGGRMGVFATRSPHRPCPIGLTVAKVEAVQGNMVLLSGVDLVDGTPVLDVKPYLPYCDSIKEAGVPNWLMEDNILAVASVSFSEDFTSTLKNCWTMAENKSLYASPDEFQGLIKQVLSWDIRSLSQRNRPHDAVSVKENAELLGDTSDKDECPDETARVHEKEQNSQNSQDVIYNLTLEGLDISYRIDHNSNVIVEKVSPFMHLSNDRNCCNYLTWKDKLQ
;
A
#
# COMPACT_ATOMS: atom_id res chain seq x y z
N MET A 1 58.94 10.62 73.64
CA MET A 1 58.88 10.81 72.17
C MET A 1 57.81 9.89 71.57
N ASP A 2 56.67 9.69 72.25
CA ASP A 2 55.72 8.60 71.94
C ASP A 2 54.27 9.03 71.63
N ALA A 3 53.90 10.30 71.84
CA ALA A 3 52.52 10.76 71.59
C ALA A 3 52.20 10.99 70.10
N SER A 4 53.17 11.46 69.30
CA SER A 4 52.96 11.82 67.89
C SER A 4 52.87 10.62 66.94
N ILE A 5 53.49 9.48 67.30
CA ILE A 5 53.47 8.25 66.49
C ILE A 5 52.13 7.53 66.63
N LEU A 6 51.47 7.64 67.80
CA LEU A 6 50.16 7.03 68.03
C LEU A 6 49.07 7.77 67.24
N GLU A 7 48.99 9.11 67.31
CA GLU A 7 47.99 9.88 66.58
C GLU A 7 48.09 9.72 65.04
N ALA A 8 49.30 9.69 64.49
CA ALA A 8 49.51 9.50 63.07
C ALA A 8 49.06 8.11 62.58
N LYS A 9 49.17 7.07 63.43
CA LYS A 9 48.68 5.72 63.12
C LYS A 9 47.16 5.66 63.16
N TRP A 10 46.53 6.28 64.15
CA TRP A 10 45.06 6.33 64.26
C TRP A 10 44.44 7.14 63.13
N SER A 11 45.03 8.28 62.74
CA SER A 11 44.56 9.09 61.61
C SER A 11 44.69 8.39 60.25
N ARG A 12 45.80 7.66 60.02
CA ARG A 12 45.94 6.84 58.81
C ARG A 12 44.95 5.68 58.79
N PHE A 13 44.67 5.07 59.95
CA PHE A 13 43.73 3.97 60.08
C PHE A 13 42.28 4.44 59.88
N THR A 14 41.89 5.62 60.39
CA THR A 14 40.56 6.18 60.15
C THR A 14 40.38 6.62 58.70
N LEU A 15 41.42 7.16 58.06
CA LEU A 15 41.38 7.53 56.64
C LEU A 15 41.28 6.30 55.74
N THR A 16 42.01 5.21 56.01
CA THR A 16 41.89 3.96 55.25
C THR A 16 40.54 3.28 55.48
N LEU A 17 40.01 3.31 56.71
CA LEU A 17 38.68 2.80 57.02
C LEU A 17 37.58 3.60 56.30
N ALA A 18 37.71 4.93 56.23
CA ALA A 18 36.79 5.80 55.52
C ALA A 18 36.84 5.58 53.99
N LEU A 19 38.04 5.46 53.40
CA LEU A 19 38.21 5.15 51.98
C LEU A 19 37.65 3.77 51.61
N ALA A 20 37.82 2.77 52.48
CA ALA A 20 37.23 1.45 52.32
C ALA A 20 35.68 1.49 52.42
N ALA A 21 35.14 2.30 53.33
CA ALA A 21 33.69 2.46 53.47
C ALA A 21 33.06 3.13 52.23
N VAL A 22 33.73 4.16 51.67
CA VAL A 22 33.27 4.83 50.44
C VAL A 22 33.35 3.89 49.23
N SER A 23 34.42 3.10 49.08
CA SER A 23 34.55 2.14 47.97
C SER A 23 33.54 0.98 48.06
N MET A 24 33.25 0.50 49.26
CA MET A 24 32.18 -0.48 49.50
C MET A 24 30.80 0.10 49.17
N SER A 25 30.56 1.36 49.52
CA SER A 25 29.29 2.03 49.26
C SER A 25 29.05 2.25 47.76
N THR A 26 30.07 2.70 47.02
CA THR A 26 29.98 2.87 45.56
C THR A 26 29.85 1.54 44.83
N ALA A 27 30.55 0.49 45.29
CA ALA A 27 30.38 -0.87 44.77
C ALA A 27 28.96 -1.41 45.02
N ALA A 28 28.39 -1.20 46.21
CA ALA A 28 27.04 -1.61 46.54
C ALA A 28 25.98 -0.89 45.68
N ILE A 29 26.14 0.41 45.45
CA ILE A 29 25.26 1.20 44.57
C ILE A 29 25.38 0.70 43.11
N SER A 30 26.60 0.42 42.63
CA SER A 30 26.83 -0.11 41.29
C SER A 30 26.20 -1.48 41.08
N VAL A 31 26.37 -2.39 42.05
CA VAL A 31 25.72 -3.72 42.05
C VAL A 31 24.21 -3.60 42.10
N TYR A 32 23.67 -2.67 42.90
CA TYR A 32 22.23 -2.41 42.97
C TYR A 32 21.68 -1.90 41.63
N ILE A 33 22.37 -0.96 40.97
CA ILE A 33 21.99 -0.46 39.64
C ILE A 33 22.07 -1.57 38.60
N PHE A 34 23.13 -2.38 38.62
CA PHE A 34 23.29 -3.51 37.70
C PHE A 34 22.20 -4.55 37.89
N LYS A 35 21.87 -4.89 39.15
CA LYS A 35 20.79 -5.81 39.52
C LYS A 35 19.41 -5.28 39.10
N ARG A 36 19.17 -3.97 39.27
CA ARG A 36 17.93 -3.32 38.81
C ARG A 36 17.82 -3.35 37.29
N LYS A 37 18.92 -3.10 36.56
CA LYS A 37 18.95 -3.14 35.10
C LYS A 37 18.78 -4.56 34.55
N THR A 38 19.41 -5.56 35.15
CA THR A 38 19.23 -6.98 34.79
C THR A 38 17.80 -7.46 35.08
N ASN A 39 17.22 -7.09 36.23
CA ASN A 39 15.82 -7.41 36.51
C ASN A 39 14.87 -6.76 35.50
N GLY A 40 15.11 -5.50 35.11
CA GLY A 40 14.31 -4.83 34.06
C GLY A 40 14.52 -5.41 32.66
N LEU A 41 15.68 -6.00 32.37
CA LEU A 41 15.93 -6.74 31.12
C LEU A 41 15.19 -8.08 31.12
N ASN A 42 15.23 -8.81 32.25
CA ASN A 42 14.56 -10.09 32.41
C ASN A 42 13.04 -9.95 32.35
N SER A 43 12.48 -8.88 32.92
CA SER A 43 11.04 -8.61 32.80
C SER A 43 10.64 -8.34 31.36
N LYS A 44 11.44 -7.57 30.60
CA LYS A 44 11.21 -7.34 29.16
C LYS A 44 11.34 -8.61 28.32
N LEU A 45 12.32 -9.47 28.64
CA LEU A 45 12.46 -10.77 27.97
C LEU A 45 11.22 -11.63 28.19
N SER A 46 10.76 -11.74 29.43
CA SER A 46 9.55 -12.51 29.76
C SER A 46 8.30 -11.93 29.08
N GLU A 47 8.16 -10.61 29.02
CA GLU A 47 7.05 -9.93 28.33
C GLU A 47 7.10 -10.18 26.81
N LEU A 48 8.29 -10.09 26.20
CA LEU A 48 8.49 -10.38 24.78
C LEU A 48 8.22 -11.85 24.44
N GLU A 49 8.67 -12.78 25.28
CA GLU A 49 8.39 -14.21 25.13
C GLU A 49 6.89 -14.50 25.24
N ALA A 50 6.19 -13.89 26.21
CA ALA A 50 4.75 -14.01 26.36
C ALA A 50 4.00 -13.44 25.13
N SER A 51 4.42 -12.27 24.65
CA SER A 51 3.87 -11.63 23.45
C SER A 51 4.11 -12.48 22.19
N LEU A 52 5.32 -13.02 22.03
CA LEU A 52 5.68 -13.89 20.91
C LEU A 52 4.84 -15.17 20.93
N ASN A 53 4.73 -15.84 22.08
CA ASN A 53 3.90 -17.04 22.24
C ASN A 53 2.43 -16.77 21.92
N SER A 54 1.88 -15.66 22.43
CA SER A 54 0.51 -15.23 22.09
C SER A 54 0.33 -15.00 20.59
N SER A 55 1.31 -14.38 19.94
CA SER A 55 1.27 -14.14 18.49
C SER A 55 1.34 -15.44 17.68
N LEU A 56 2.17 -16.39 18.10
CA LEU A 56 2.30 -17.71 17.48
C LEU A 56 1.02 -18.53 17.62
N GLU A 57 0.38 -18.49 18.79
CA GLU A 57 -0.88 -19.19 19.03
C GLU A 57 -2.04 -18.60 18.20
N LYS A 58 -2.10 -17.27 18.06
CA LYS A 58 -3.03 -16.60 17.14
C LYS A 58 -2.78 -17.02 15.69
N CYS A 59 -1.52 -17.06 15.25
CA CYS A 59 -1.16 -17.54 13.91
C CYS A 59 -1.54 -19.01 13.69
N ALA A 60 -1.31 -19.87 14.68
CA ALA A 60 -1.62 -21.30 14.61
C ALA A 60 -3.12 -21.56 14.56
N SER A 61 -3.90 -20.91 15.43
CA SER A 61 -5.36 -20.96 15.41
C SER A 61 -5.94 -20.41 14.10
N GLU A 62 -5.35 -19.35 13.54
CA GLU A 62 -5.73 -18.83 12.23
C GLU A 62 -5.46 -19.83 11.10
N ARG A 63 -4.27 -20.48 11.10
CA ARG A 63 -3.89 -21.51 10.13
C ARG A 63 -4.85 -22.70 10.20
N GLN A 64 -5.18 -23.15 11.41
CA GLN A 64 -6.09 -24.27 11.63
C GLN A 64 -7.52 -23.93 11.17
N GLY A 65 -8.02 -22.73 11.49
CA GLY A 65 -9.32 -22.26 11.00
C GLY A 65 -9.38 -22.20 9.47
N ARG A 66 -8.31 -21.72 8.82
CA ARG A 66 -8.21 -21.69 7.35
C ARG A 66 -8.26 -23.09 6.73
N ILE A 67 -7.51 -24.03 7.29
CA ILE A 67 -7.46 -25.41 6.79
C ILE A 67 -8.84 -26.05 6.93
N ARG A 68 -9.50 -25.91 8.09
CA ARG A 68 -10.86 -26.42 8.30
C ARG A 68 -11.87 -25.82 7.32
N ALA A 69 -11.85 -24.50 7.11
CA ALA A 69 -12.75 -23.82 6.17
C ALA A 69 -12.52 -24.29 4.72
N GLN A 70 -11.26 -24.43 4.30
CA GLN A 70 -10.93 -24.95 2.96
C GLN A 70 -11.34 -26.43 2.80
N GLN A 71 -11.14 -27.25 3.83
CA GLN A 71 -11.58 -28.64 3.83
C GLN A 71 -13.10 -28.76 3.80
N ALA A 72 -13.83 -27.94 4.57
CA ALA A 72 -15.28 -27.88 4.57
C ALA A 72 -15.82 -27.48 3.20
N LEU A 73 -15.23 -26.46 2.56
CA LEU A 73 -15.57 -26.05 1.20
C LEU A 73 -15.31 -27.18 0.19
N ARG A 74 -14.15 -27.85 0.24
CA ARG A 74 -13.86 -28.99 -0.64
C ARG A 74 -14.84 -30.14 -0.42
N LYS A 75 -15.17 -30.45 0.83
CA LYS A 75 -16.16 -31.49 1.18
C LYS A 75 -17.55 -31.15 0.64
N ALA A 76 -17.99 -29.90 0.79
CA ALA A 76 -19.25 -29.41 0.24
C ALA A 76 -19.28 -29.47 -1.29
N LEU A 77 -18.17 -29.16 -1.97
CA LEU A 77 -18.04 -29.28 -3.43
C LEU A 77 -18.06 -30.73 -3.92
N THR A 78 -17.67 -31.70 -3.09
CA THR A 78 -17.69 -33.14 -3.42
C THR A 78 -18.98 -33.87 -3.04
N GLN A 79 -19.88 -33.25 -2.27
CA GLN A 79 -21.16 -33.88 -1.92
C GLN A 79 -22.11 -33.90 -3.14
N PRO A 80 -22.92 -34.96 -3.31
CA PRO A 80 -23.90 -35.02 -4.40
C PRO A 80 -24.87 -33.83 -4.26
N LYS A 81 -25.07 -33.10 -5.36
CA LYS A 81 -25.91 -31.90 -5.44
C LYS A 81 -27.29 -32.17 -4.81
N CYS A 82 -27.53 -31.67 -3.60
CA CYS A 82 -28.86 -31.15 -3.30
C CYS A 82 -29.13 -30.05 -4.34
N GLU A 83 -30.34 -30.02 -4.89
CA GLU A 83 -30.79 -29.08 -5.92
C GLU A 83 -30.20 -27.69 -5.70
N ASN A 84 -29.11 -27.37 -6.41
CA ASN A 84 -28.58 -26.03 -6.41
C ASN A 84 -29.67 -25.20 -7.09
N PRO A 85 -30.16 -24.10 -6.48
CA PRO A 85 -30.99 -23.16 -7.22
C PRO A 85 -30.24 -22.82 -8.51
N GLU A 86 -30.93 -22.77 -9.66
CA GLU A 86 -30.31 -22.45 -10.95
C GLU A 86 -29.48 -21.17 -10.79
N MET A 87 -28.16 -21.33 -10.74
CA MET A 87 -27.24 -20.21 -10.56
C MET A 87 -27.15 -19.49 -11.90
N ASN A 88 -28.05 -18.54 -12.12
CA ASN A 88 -27.98 -17.65 -13.28
C ASN A 88 -26.72 -16.80 -13.18
N HIS A 89 -25.91 -16.84 -14.25
CA HIS A 89 -24.73 -16.00 -14.38
C HIS A 89 -25.13 -14.74 -15.14
N TYR A 90 -24.70 -13.57 -14.67
CA TYR A 90 -25.01 -12.29 -15.31
C TYR A 90 -23.77 -11.80 -16.07
N PRO A 91 -23.68 -11.99 -17.40
CA PRO A 91 -22.55 -11.47 -18.16
C PRO A 91 -22.60 -9.95 -18.17
N MET A 92 -21.59 -9.33 -17.57
CA MET A 92 -21.43 -7.88 -17.60
C MET A 92 -20.41 -7.53 -18.68
N THR A 93 -20.78 -6.60 -19.57
CA THR A 93 -19.81 -6.04 -20.51
C THR A 93 -19.51 -4.59 -20.15
N PRO A 94 -18.27 -4.12 -20.26
CA PRO A 94 -17.94 -2.73 -19.99
C PRO A 94 -18.71 -1.76 -20.89
N ILE A 95 -19.18 -0.68 -20.28
CA ILE A 95 -19.86 0.46 -20.94
C ILE A 95 -18.89 1.57 -21.35
N GLY A 96 -17.67 1.56 -20.78
CA GLY A 96 -16.62 2.53 -21.05
C GLY A 96 -15.28 2.08 -20.51
N ILE A 97 -14.25 2.86 -20.81
CA ILE A 97 -12.86 2.64 -20.37
C ILE A 97 -12.35 3.93 -19.75
N ILE A 98 -11.58 3.77 -18.66
CA ILE A 98 -10.87 4.85 -18.00
C ILE A 98 -9.54 5.12 -18.71
N GLN A 99 -9.28 6.39 -19.00
CA GLN A 99 -7.94 6.93 -19.21
C GLN A 99 -7.52 7.68 -17.94
N SER A 100 -6.47 7.24 -17.26
CA SER A 100 -6.13 7.74 -15.90
C SER A 100 -4.73 8.31 -15.83
N CYS A 101 -4.52 9.23 -14.88
CA CYS A 101 -3.18 9.65 -14.50
C CYS A 101 -2.32 8.49 -13.96
N PHE A 102 -2.92 7.40 -13.46
CA PHE A 102 -2.20 6.24 -12.95
C PHE A 102 -1.94 5.19 -14.05
N SER A 103 -0.71 5.17 -14.59
CA SER A 103 -0.34 4.19 -15.64
C SER A 103 -0.21 2.75 -15.11
N THR A 104 0.03 2.59 -13.81
CA THR A 104 0.13 1.27 -13.17
C THR A 104 -0.66 1.24 -11.87
N ARG A 105 -0.84 0.03 -11.30
CA ARG A 105 -1.45 -0.13 -9.96
C ARG A 105 -0.60 0.46 -8.83
N TYR A 106 0.69 0.68 -9.06
CA TYR A 106 1.58 1.29 -8.07
C TYR A 106 1.42 2.81 -8.15
N GLY A 107 1.10 3.45 -7.02
CA GLY A 107 0.80 4.87 -6.97
C GLY A 107 -0.70 5.20 -6.95
N ALA A 108 -1.54 4.34 -7.53
CA ALA A 108 -2.99 4.47 -7.41
C ALA A 108 -3.41 4.47 -5.92
N PRO A 109 -4.20 5.44 -5.46
CA PRO A 109 -4.66 5.53 -4.09
C PRO A 109 -5.33 4.24 -3.63
N ARG A 110 -5.16 3.89 -2.35
CA ARG A 110 -5.79 2.68 -1.80
C ARG A 110 -7.30 2.82 -1.65
N GLN A 111 -7.81 4.05 -1.63
CA GLN A 111 -9.21 4.44 -1.47
C GLN A 111 -9.42 5.74 -2.26
N PRO A 112 -10.66 6.01 -2.72
CA PRO A 112 -10.97 7.23 -3.45
C PRO A 112 -10.83 8.48 -2.57
N LEU A 113 -10.72 9.64 -3.22
CA LEU A 113 -10.63 10.99 -2.63
C LEU A 113 -9.41 11.27 -1.75
N LEU A 114 -8.53 10.29 -1.48
CA LEU A 114 -7.26 10.51 -0.77
C LEU A 114 -6.29 11.41 -1.53
N VAL A 115 -6.40 11.43 -2.86
CA VAL A 115 -5.62 12.28 -3.77
C VAL A 115 -6.62 13.05 -4.62
N PRO A 116 -7.13 14.20 -4.16
CA PRO A 116 -8.12 14.98 -4.90
C PRO A 116 -7.68 15.39 -6.31
N LEU A 117 -6.38 15.62 -6.53
CA LEU A 117 -5.84 15.98 -7.85
C LEU A 117 -5.75 14.79 -8.82
N ALA A 118 -5.98 13.56 -8.38
CA ALA A 118 -5.96 12.39 -9.27
C ALA A 118 -7.09 12.49 -10.28
N ARG A 119 -6.76 12.67 -11.56
CA ARG A 119 -7.73 12.82 -12.66
C ARG A 119 -7.82 11.56 -13.51
N ALA A 120 -9.00 11.33 -14.04
CA ALA A 120 -9.24 10.35 -15.09
C ALA A 120 -10.35 10.83 -16.04
N CYS A 121 -10.25 10.46 -17.30
CA CYS A 121 -11.33 10.57 -18.27
C CYS A 121 -12.02 9.21 -18.44
N LEU A 122 -13.32 9.15 -18.20
CA LEU A 122 -14.15 8.02 -18.56
C LEU A 122 -14.69 8.22 -19.99
N ILE A 123 -14.31 7.32 -20.89
CA ILE A 123 -14.76 7.31 -22.28
C ILE A 123 -15.79 6.19 -22.46
N PHE A 124 -17.03 6.57 -22.78
CA PHE A 124 -18.12 5.61 -23.02
C PHE A 124 -18.06 5.04 -24.44
N ASN A 125 -18.39 3.76 -24.56
CA ASN A 125 -18.56 3.10 -25.85
C ASN A 125 -19.89 3.53 -26.47
N THR A 126 -19.84 4.38 -27.50
CA THR A 126 -21.02 4.95 -28.17
C THR A 126 -21.91 3.91 -28.85
N SER A 127 -21.38 2.74 -29.19
CA SER A 127 -22.18 1.61 -29.73
C SER A 127 -23.07 0.97 -28.67
N ARG A 128 -22.85 1.25 -27.38
CA ARG A 128 -23.59 0.69 -26.24
C ARG A 128 -24.30 1.75 -25.42
N VAL A 129 -23.66 2.90 -25.24
CA VAL A 129 -24.16 4.01 -24.43
C VAL A 129 -24.30 5.24 -25.32
N PRO A 130 -25.53 5.60 -25.73
CA PRO A 130 -25.78 6.85 -26.42
C PRO A 130 -25.33 8.04 -25.57
N PRO A 131 -24.72 9.09 -26.14
CA PRO A 131 -24.28 10.27 -25.38
C PRO A 131 -25.40 10.95 -24.55
N ALA A 132 -26.65 10.86 -25.00
CA ALA A 132 -27.82 11.35 -24.26
C ALA A 132 -27.99 10.69 -22.88
N SER A 133 -27.42 9.49 -22.65
CA SER A 133 -27.42 8.85 -21.33
C SER A 133 -26.61 9.60 -20.27
N LEU A 134 -25.80 10.59 -20.67
CA LEU A 134 -25.03 11.44 -19.75
C LEU A 134 -25.71 12.78 -19.45
N GLU A 135 -26.89 13.04 -20.01
CA GLU A 135 -27.66 14.24 -19.73
C GLU A 135 -28.00 14.36 -18.24
N GLY A 136 -27.83 15.55 -17.67
CA GLY A 136 -28.02 15.80 -16.24
C GLY A 136 -26.85 15.37 -15.33
N LEU A 137 -25.90 14.55 -15.81
CA LEU A 137 -24.78 14.09 -14.97
C LEU A 137 -23.90 15.25 -14.47
N ALA A 138 -23.74 16.30 -15.28
CA ALA A 138 -22.96 17.49 -14.93
C ALA A 138 -23.57 18.31 -13.78
N GLU A 139 -24.84 18.08 -13.41
CA GLU A 139 -25.50 18.74 -12.28
C GLU A 139 -25.08 18.14 -10.93
N TYR A 140 -24.52 16.92 -10.94
CA TYR A 140 -24.01 16.26 -9.74
C TYR A 140 -22.53 16.60 -9.55
N SER A 141 -22.16 16.94 -8.31
CA SER A 141 -20.75 17.15 -7.97
C SER A 141 -19.96 15.83 -7.94
N HIS A 142 -20.61 14.71 -7.66
CA HIS A 142 -19.98 13.41 -7.49
C HIS A 142 -20.82 12.29 -8.09
N CYS A 143 -20.14 11.22 -8.51
CA CYS A 143 -20.76 10.00 -8.98
C CYS A 143 -20.07 8.76 -8.40
N TRP A 144 -20.82 7.68 -8.25
CA TRP A 144 -20.29 6.33 -8.14
C TRP A 144 -19.88 5.81 -9.51
N VAL A 145 -18.71 5.20 -9.58
CA VAL A 145 -18.26 4.42 -10.74
C VAL A 145 -18.06 2.98 -10.28
N ILE A 146 -18.74 2.05 -10.96
CA ILE A 146 -18.62 0.61 -10.75
C ILE A 146 -17.72 0.07 -11.85
N TYR A 147 -16.64 -0.61 -11.49
CA TYR A 147 -15.59 -0.98 -12.43
C TYR A 147 -15.02 -2.37 -12.17
N VAL A 148 -14.18 -2.86 -13.07
CA VAL A 148 -13.49 -4.15 -12.93
C VAL A 148 -12.02 -3.93 -12.55
N PHE A 149 -11.53 -4.65 -11.54
CA PHE A 149 -10.10 -4.74 -11.21
C PHE A 149 -9.34 -5.55 -12.27
N HIS A 150 -9.23 -5.02 -13.49
CA HIS A 150 -8.71 -5.69 -14.68
C HIS A 150 -7.23 -6.09 -14.62
N LEU A 151 -6.44 -5.48 -13.72
CA LEU A 151 -5.03 -5.86 -13.47
C LEU A 151 -4.86 -6.88 -12.33
N ASN A 152 -5.94 -7.50 -11.87
CA ASN A 152 -5.83 -8.64 -10.98
C ASN A 152 -5.23 -9.85 -11.73
N THR A 153 -4.21 -10.46 -11.12
CA THR A 153 -3.42 -11.55 -11.71
C THR A 153 -4.19 -12.83 -12.01
N ASP A 154 -5.37 -13.02 -11.43
CA ASP A 154 -6.13 -14.28 -11.51
C ASP A 154 -7.48 -14.18 -12.25
N LEU A 155 -7.79 -13.05 -12.92
CA LEU A 155 -9.11 -12.83 -13.54
C LEU A 155 -9.53 -13.93 -14.50
N GLU A 156 -8.62 -14.34 -15.38
CA GLU A 156 -8.92 -15.35 -16.40
C GLU A 156 -9.24 -16.71 -15.77
N LYS A 157 -8.47 -17.12 -14.76
CA LYS A 157 -8.72 -18.35 -13.99
C LYS A 157 -10.05 -18.25 -13.24
N LEU A 158 -10.36 -17.07 -12.71
CA LEU A 158 -11.52 -16.82 -11.88
C LEU A 158 -12.82 -16.80 -12.68
N TRP A 159 -12.81 -16.26 -13.90
CA TRP A 159 -13.99 -16.18 -14.77
C TRP A 159 -14.16 -17.38 -15.71
N LYS A 160 -13.08 -17.89 -16.29
CA LYS A 160 -13.19 -19.03 -17.24
C LYS A 160 -13.33 -20.37 -16.52
N ASN A 161 -12.72 -20.53 -15.34
CA ASN A 161 -12.68 -21.80 -14.61
C ASN A 161 -12.89 -21.62 -13.10
N PRO A 162 -14.06 -21.11 -12.65
CA PRO A 162 -14.32 -20.82 -11.23
C PRO A 162 -14.12 -22.04 -10.31
N SER A 163 -14.42 -23.24 -10.78
CA SER A 163 -14.21 -24.51 -10.05
C SER A 163 -12.72 -24.87 -9.84
N LYS A 164 -11.83 -24.34 -10.68
CA LYS A 164 -10.36 -24.51 -10.55
C LYS A 164 -9.68 -23.29 -9.92
N SER A 165 -10.41 -22.19 -9.74
CA SER A 165 -9.89 -20.98 -9.09
C SER A 165 -9.64 -21.24 -7.61
N LYS A 166 -8.39 -21.06 -7.17
CA LYS A 166 -8.02 -21.12 -5.75
C LYS A 166 -8.37 -19.80 -5.07
N PHE A 167 -9.67 -19.51 -4.92
CA PHE A 167 -10.12 -18.33 -4.18
C PHE A 167 -9.54 -18.34 -2.75
N LYS A 168 -8.82 -17.27 -2.40
CA LYS A 168 -8.27 -17.08 -1.06
C LYS A 168 -9.29 -16.34 -0.21
N ALA A 169 -9.86 -17.02 0.79
CA ALA A 169 -10.87 -16.44 1.68
C ALA A 169 -10.36 -15.27 2.56
N LYS A 170 -9.03 -15.14 2.73
CA LYS A 170 -8.39 -14.08 3.49
C LYS A 170 -7.27 -13.41 2.70
N VAL A 171 -7.05 -12.13 2.98
CA VAL A 171 -6.00 -11.27 2.39
C VAL A 171 -5.15 -10.63 3.48
N ARG A 172 -3.90 -10.28 3.16
CA ARG A 172 -3.04 -9.50 4.06
C ARG A 172 -3.46 -8.03 4.01
N VAL A 173 -3.66 -7.42 5.18
CA VAL A 173 -4.13 -6.04 5.31
C VAL A 173 -2.95 -5.14 5.73
N PRO A 174 -2.62 -4.10 4.93
CA PRO A 174 -1.53 -3.19 5.26
C PRO A 174 -1.70 -2.43 6.58
N ARG A 175 -2.90 -1.94 6.88
CA ARG A 175 -3.22 -1.27 8.15
C ARG A 175 -3.18 -2.20 9.37
N LEU A 176 -3.10 -3.51 9.16
CA LEU A 176 -2.97 -4.52 10.22
C LEU A 176 -1.55 -5.09 10.26
N ASN A 177 -0.54 -4.34 9.81
CA ASN A 177 0.87 -4.76 9.73
C ASN A 177 1.06 -6.14 9.06
N GLY A 178 0.28 -6.43 8.02
CA GLY A 178 0.34 -7.69 7.29
C GLY A 178 -0.50 -8.83 7.88
N GLY A 179 -1.22 -8.58 8.97
CA GLY A 179 -2.26 -9.46 9.51
C GLY A 179 -3.33 -9.77 8.47
N ARG A 180 -4.04 -10.88 8.67
CA ARG A 180 -4.99 -11.42 7.69
C ARG A 180 -6.44 -11.14 8.08
N MET A 181 -7.23 -10.69 7.11
CA MET A 181 -8.67 -10.49 7.25
C MET A 181 -9.43 -11.19 6.14
N GLY A 182 -10.68 -11.58 6.42
CA GLY A 182 -11.57 -12.14 5.41
C GLY A 182 -11.80 -11.15 4.27
N VAL A 183 -11.85 -11.61 3.02
CA VAL A 183 -11.95 -10.71 1.84
C VAL A 183 -13.13 -9.74 1.96
N PHE A 184 -14.29 -10.21 2.42
CA PHE A 184 -15.49 -9.39 2.56
C PHE A 184 -15.47 -8.40 3.73
N ALA A 185 -14.51 -8.52 4.65
CA ALA A 185 -14.22 -7.52 5.66
C ALA A 185 -13.21 -6.46 5.16
N THR A 186 -12.87 -6.49 3.87
CA THR A 186 -11.89 -5.58 3.24
C THR A 186 -12.41 -5.05 1.91
N ARG A 187 -11.69 -4.07 1.37
CA ARG A 187 -11.86 -3.56 -0.01
C ARG A 187 -10.76 -4.09 -0.95
N SER A 188 -10.24 -5.29 -0.69
CA SER A 188 -9.19 -5.88 -1.54
C SER A 188 -9.71 -6.13 -2.96
N PRO A 189 -8.88 -5.97 -4.00
CA PRO A 189 -9.29 -6.33 -5.36
C PRO A 189 -9.42 -7.85 -5.55
N HIS A 190 -8.76 -8.69 -4.73
CA HIS A 190 -8.77 -10.15 -4.87
C HIS A 190 -10.07 -10.78 -4.32
N ARG A 191 -11.17 -10.70 -5.09
CA ARG A 191 -12.52 -11.12 -4.70
C ARG A 191 -13.16 -12.07 -5.72
N PRO A 192 -14.22 -12.82 -5.37
CA PRO A 192 -14.94 -13.68 -6.32
C PRO A 192 -15.62 -12.92 -7.46
N CYS A 193 -16.04 -11.69 -7.22
CA CYS A 193 -16.41 -10.75 -8.28
C CYS A 193 -15.47 -9.56 -8.13
N PRO A 194 -14.51 -9.37 -9.05
CA PRO A 194 -13.48 -8.33 -8.96
C PRO A 194 -14.04 -6.95 -9.34
N ILE A 195 -15.17 -6.60 -8.72
CA ILE A 195 -15.88 -5.33 -8.91
C ILE A 195 -15.34 -4.34 -7.89
N GLY A 196 -14.88 -3.20 -8.40
CA GLY A 196 -14.53 -2.02 -7.63
C GLY A 196 -15.70 -1.04 -7.58
N LEU A 197 -15.68 -0.21 -6.54
CA LEU A 197 -16.63 0.89 -6.34
C LEU A 197 -15.82 2.11 -5.92
N THR A 198 -15.92 3.18 -6.69
CA THR A 198 -15.23 4.43 -6.41
C THR A 198 -16.21 5.59 -6.44
N VAL A 199 -16.05 6.52 -5.50
CA VAL A 199 -16.72 7.83 -5.56
C VAL A 199 -15.72 8.80 -6.17
N ALA A 200 -16.14 9.48 -7.22
CA ALA A 200 -15.31 10.46 -7.91
C ALA A 200 -16.06 11.78 -8.04
N LYS A 201 -15.32 12.88 -8.05
CA LYS A 201 -15.88 14.20 -8.38
C LYS A 201 -16.06 14.29 -9.89
N VAL A 202 -17.23 14.76 -10.33
CA VAL A 202 -17.51 15.05 -11.74
C VAL A 202 -17.00 16.47 -12.01
N GLU A 203 -15.95 16.59 -12.81
CA GLU A 203 -15.39 17.90 -13.18
C GLU A 203 -16.07 18.45 -14.44
N ALA A 204 -16.32 17.61 -15.43
CA ALA A 204 -16.97 18.01 -16.68
C ALA A 204 -17.56 16.81 -17.42
N VAL A 205 -18.57 17.08 -18.25
CA VAL A 205 -19.17 16.11 -19.18
C VAL A 205 -19.12 16.70 -20.59
N GLN A 206 -18.64 15.92 -21.57
CA GLN A 206 -18.53 16.34 -22.96
C GLN A 206 -18.71 15.17 -23.92
N GLY A 207 -19.75 15.23 -24.75
CA GLY A 207 -20.05 14.15 -25.70
C GLY A 207 -20.28 12.82 -24.97
N ASN A 208 -19.45 11.83 -25.28
CA ASN A 208 -19.45 10.51 -24.64
C ASN A 208 -18.36 10.38 -23.55
N MET A 209 -17.88 11.49 -22.99
CA MET A 209 -16.76 11.50 -22.05
C MET A 209 -17.13 12.25 -20.76
N VAL A 210 -16.54 11.80 -19.65
CA VAL A 210 -16.68 12.44 -18.35
C VAL A 210 -15.29 12.60 -17.73
N LEU A 211 -14.91 13.83 -17.42
CA LEU A 211 -13.71 14.13 -16.64
C LEU A 211 -14.02 13.98 -15.15
N LEU A 212 -13.23 13.14 -14.49
CA LEU A 212 -13.35 12.79 -13.08
C LEU A 212 -12.10 13.21 -12.31
N SER A 213 -12.26 13.57 -11.04
CA SER A 213 -11.16 13.77 -10.10
C SER A 213 -11.36 13.07 -8.76
N GLY A 214 -10.29 12.97 -7.96
CA GLY A 214 -10.29 12.19 -6.72
C GLY A 214 -10.37 10.68 -6.93
N VAL A 215 -9.97 10.19 -8.11
CA VAL A 215 -10.13 8.77 -8.49
C VAL A 215 -9.03 7.87 -7.90
N ASP A 216 -9.33 6.58 -7.80
CA ASP A 216 -8.40 5.49 -7.47
C ASP A 216 -8.32 4.44 -8.61
N LEU A 217 -8.56 4.89 -9.84
CA LEU A 217 -8.69 4.05 -11.03
C LEU A 217 -7.39 4.01 -11.82
N VAL A 218 -6.95 2.82 -12.22
CA VAL A 218 -5.77 2.66 -13.08
C VAL A 218 -6.16 2.87 -14.55
N ASP A 219 -5.22 3.34 -15.38
CA ASP A 219 -5.41 3.48 -16.81
C ASP A 219 -5.88 2.15 -17.44
N GLY A 220 -6.82 2.23 -18.38
CA GLY A 220 -7.44 1.06 -19.02
C GLY A 220 -8.54 0.39 -18.19
N THR A 221 -8.89 0.90 -17.01
CA THR A 221 -9.94 0.30 -16.16
C THR A 221 -11.29 0.22 -16.87
N PRO A 222 -11.87 -0.99 -17.06
CA PRO A 222 -13.20 -1.14 -17.64
C PRO A 222 -14.29 -0.73 -16.64
N VAL A 223 -15.21 0.12 -17.07
CA VAL A 223 -16.36 0.58 -16.28
C VAL A 223 -17.60 -0.23 -16.65
N LEU A 224 -18.32 -0.67 -15.63
CA LEU A 224 -19.57 -1.40 -15.74
C LEU A 224 -20.79 -0.49 -15.61
N ASP A 225 -20.72 0.53 -14.75
CA ASP A 225 -21.84 1.43 -14.49
C ASP A 225 -21.39 2.75 -13.86
N VAL A 226 -22.23 3.78 -14.00
CA VAL A 226 -22.07 5.10 -13.35
C VAL A 226 -23.40 5.50 -12.74
N LYS A 227 -23.39 5.95 -11.48
CA LYS A 227 -24.59 6.42 -10.77
C LYS A 227 -24.32 7.75 -10.10
N PRO A 228 -25.28 8.69 -10.05
CA PRO A 228 -25.11 9.91 -9.26
C PRO A 228 -24.90 9.57 -7.79
N TYR A 229 -24.04 10.33 -7.12
CA TYR A 229 -23.89 10.24 -5.67
C TYR A 229 -24.99 11.06 -5.00
N LEU A 230 -25.75 10.44 -4.09
CA LEU A 230 -26.91 11.04 -3.44
C LEU A 230 -26.67 11.11 -1.93
N PRO A 231 -26.24 12.27 -1.38
CA PRO A 231 -25.85 12.39 0.03
C PRO A 231 -26.90 11.89 1.02
N TYR A 232 -28.19 12.05 0.71
CA TYR A 232 -29.28 11.67 1.61
C TYR A 232 -29.42 10.14 1.81
N CYS A 233 -28.93 9.32 0.87
CA CYS A 233 -29.00 7.85 0.98
C CYS A 233 -27.65 7.16 0.95
N ASP A 234 -26.62 7.80 0.38
CA ASP A 234 -25.27 7.23 0.28
C ASP A 234 -24.40 7.60 1.50
N SER A 235 -24.73 8.67 2.23
CA SER A 235 -24.00 9.10 3.42
C SER A 235 -24.67 8.62 4.70
N ILE A 236 -24.00 7.69 5.40
CA ILE A 236 -24.43 7.19 6.71
C ILE A 236 -23.47 7.74 7.76
N LYS A 237 -23.90 8.76 8.52
CA LYS A 237 -23.02 9.47 9.47
C LYS A 237 -22.64 8.61 10.67
N GLU A 238 -23.50 7.68 11.07
CA GLU A 238 -23.32 6.80 12.22
C GLU A 238 -22.59 5.49 11.86
N ALA A 239 -22.05 5.36 10.64
CA ALA A 239 -21.38 4.14 10.21
C ALA A 239 -20.11 3.87 11.03
N GLY A 240 -20.08 2.74 11.73
CA GLY A 240 -18.91 2.29 12.51
C GLY A 240 -17.91 1.50 11.67
N VAL A 241 -16.62 1.57 12.04
CA VAL A 241 -15.57 0.70 11.49
C VAL A 241 -14.80 0.00 12.61
N PRO A 242 -14.14 -1.15 12.35
CA PRO A 242 -13.28 -1.80 13.33
C PRO A 242 -12.12 -0.91 13.81
N ASN A 243 -11.67 -1.09 15.06
CA ASN A 243 -10.60 -0.29 15.67
C ASN A 243 -9.29 -0.24 14.86
N TRP A 244 -8.93 -1.33 14.18
CA TRP A 244 -7.70 -1.38 13.36
C TRP A 244 -7.77 -0.51 12.08
N LEU A 245 -8.94 0.06 11.76
CA LEU A 245 -9.10 1.08 10.72
C LEU A 245 -9.08 2.51 11.27
N MET A 246 -9.27 2.69 12.58
CA MET A 246 -9.38 3.98 13.27
C MET A 246 -8.02 4.64 13.52
N GLU A 247 -6.91 3.91 13.40
CA GLU A 247 -5.59 4.49 13.48
C GLU A 247 -5.32 5.36 12.25
N ASP A 248 -5.49 6.66 12.43
CA ASP A 248 -5.15 7.67 11.44
C ASP A 248 -3.65 7.62 11.13
N ASN A 249 -3.30 7.89 9.86
CA ASN A 249 -1.94 8.20 9.44
C ASN A 249 -0.87 7.09 9.45
N ILE A 250 -1.21 5.79 9.63
CA ILE A 250 -0.21 4.69 9.49
C ILE A 250 0.52 4.75 8.12
N LEU A 251 -0.16 5.27 7.10
CA LEU A 251 0.34 5.34 5.73
C LEU A 251 0.72 6.76 5.29
N ALA A 252 0.52 7.78 6.11
CA ALA A 252 0.90 9.13 5.73
C ALA A 252 2.42 9.29 5.88
N VAL A 253 3.05 9.99 4.95
CA VAL A 253 4.47 10.35 5.06
C VAL A 253 4.60 11.67 5.83
N ALA A 254 5.77 11.93 6.41
CA ALA A 254 6.01 13.14 7.22
C ALA A 254 6.10 14.41 6.37
N SER A 255 6.77 14.33 5.21
CA SER A 255 6.87 15.45 4.27
C SER A 255 7.19 14.96 2.86
N VAL A 256 6.91 15.81 1.86
CA VAL A 256 7.32 15.61 0.47
C VAL A 256 8.03 16.87 0.01
N SER A 257 9.30 16.73 -0.39
CA SER A 257 10.13 17.79 -0.97
C SER A 257 10.62 17.39 -2.36
N PHE A 258 11.01 18.40 -3.14
CA PHE A 258 11.50 18.24 -4.51
C PHE A 258 12.94 18.72 -4.57
N SER A 259 13.79 17.98 -5.28
CA SER A 259 15.18 18.38 -5.54
C SER A 259 15.23 19.61 -6.46
N GLU A 260 16.39 20.28 -6.52
CA GLU A 260 16.62 21.36 -7.47
C GLU A 260 16.54 20.86 -8.93
N ASP A 261 17.04 19.64 -9.18
CA ASP A 261 17.02 18.99 -10.49
C ASP A 261 15.62 18.54 -10.94
N PHE A 262 14.68 18.33 -10.01
CA PHE A 262 13.32 17.90 -10.34
C PHE A 262 12.61 18.92 -11.21
N THR A 263 12.75 20.21 -10.90
CA THR A 263 12.04 21.27 -11.62
C THR A 263 12.52 21.39 -13.06
N SER A 264 13.83 21.26 -13.30
CA SER A 264 14.40 21.31 -14.65
C SER A 264 14.05 20.06 -15.46
N THR A 265 14.11 18.88 -14.85
CA THR A 265 13.76 17.62 -15.51
C THR A 265 12.26 17.53 -15.83
N LEU A 266 11.39 18.00 -14.93
CA LEU A 266 9.95 18.06 -15.19
C LEU A 266 9.63 19.00 -16.36
N LYS A 267 10.21 20.22 -16.39
CA LYS A 267 10.00 21.16 -17.50
C LYS A 267 10.43 20.58 -18.84
N ASN A 268 11.57 19.90 -18.90
CA ASN A 268 12.04 19.25 -20.12
C ASN A 268 11.08 18.14 -20.57
N CYS A 269 10.65 17.27 -19.66
CA CYS A 269 9.69 16.20 -19.98
C CYS A 269 8.31 16.74 -20.36
N TRP A 270 7.90 17.88 -19.78
CA TRP A 270 6.59 18.48 -19.99
C TRP A 270 6.35 18.85 -21.45
N THR A 271 7.38 19.31 -22.16
CA THR A 271 7.29 19.65 -23.61
C THR A 271 6.79 18.49 -24.47
N MET A 272 7.05 17.25 -24.05
CA MET A 272 6.58 16.04 -24.74
C MET A 272 5.24 15.54 -24.20
N ALA A 273 4.93 15.82 -22.93
CA ALA A 273 3.76 15.29 -22.23
C ALA A 273 2.53 16.21 -22.30
N GLU A 274 2.69 17.53 -22.51
CA GLU A 274 1.62 18.52 -22.41
C GLU A 274 0.40 18.21 -23.28
N ASN A 275 0.63 17.69 -24.49
CA ASN A 275 -0.44 17.36 -25.44
C ASN A 275 -1.22 16.09 -25.07
N LYS A 276 -0.74 15.33 -24.08
CA LYS A 276 -1.35 14.07 -23.61
C LYS A 276 -1.79 14.16 -22.15
N SER A 277 -1.40 15.21 -21.42
CA SER A 277 -1.64 15.34 -19.98
C SER A 277 -3.07 15.78 -19.67
N LEU A 278 -3.63 15.32 -18.56
CA LEU A 278 -4.89 15.79 -17.99
C LEU A 278 -4.73 17.09 -17.17
N TYR A 279 -3.51 17.63 -17.08
CA TYR A 279 -3.15 18.78 -16.27
C TYR A 279 -2.74 19.97 -17.13
N ALA A 280 -3.04 21.17 -16.66
CA ALA A 280 -2.86 22.43 -17.38
C ALA A 280 -1.39 22.87 -17.41
N SER A 281 -0.63 22.53 -16.38
CA SER A 281 0.72 23.03 -16.16
C SER A 281 1.59 22.02 -15.41
N PRO A 282 2.93 22.13 -15.53
CA PRO A 282 3.85 21.31 -14.75
C PRO A 282 3.67 21.53 -13.24
N ASP A 283 3.26 22.73 -12.81
CA ASP A 283 3.01 23.02 -11.39
C ASP A 283 1.79 22.27 -10.85
N GLU A 284 0.72 22.15 -11.64
CA GLU A 284 -0.47 21.36 -11.29
C GLU A 284 -0.10 19.87 -11.19
N PHE A 285 0.70 19.37 -12.13
CA PHE A 285 1.20 17.99 -12.12
C PHE A 285 2.16 17.72 -10.94
N GLN A 286 3.02 18.69 -10.59
CA GLN A 286 3.82 18.61 -9.37
C GLN A 286 2.94 18.54 -8.12
N GLY A 287 1.82 19.26 -8.12
CA GLY A 287 0.77 19.15 -7.09
C GLY A 287 0.21 17.73 -6.97
N LEU A 288 -0.09 17.07 -8.08
CA LEU A 288 -0.49 15.65 -8.10
C LEU A 288 0.59 14.77 -7.46
N ILE A 289 1.85 14.88 -7.92
CA ILE A 289 2.96 14.08 -7.39
C ILE A 289 3.06 14.25 -5.88
N LYS A 290 2.97 15.49 -5.39
CA LYS A 290 3.00 15.80 -3.96
C LYS A 290 1.88 15.08 -3.21
N GLN A 291 0.64 15.13 -3.72
CA GLN A 291 -0.50 14.48 -3.06
C GLN A 291 -0.40 12.96 -3.08
N VAL A 292 0.04 12.35 -4.19
CA VAL A 292 0.24 10.90 -4.29
C VAL A 292 1.30 10.44 -3.29
N LEU A 293 2.45 11.12 -3.27
CA LEU A 293 3.57 10.79 -2.39
C LEU A 293 3.38 11.25 -0.95
N SER A 294 2.32 12.00 -0.64
CA SER A 294 1.90 12.26 0.75
C SER A 294 1.46 10.99 1.48
N TRP A 295 1.28 9.89 0.72
CA TRP A 295 1.00 8.57 1.21
C TRP A 295 2.15 7.60 0.86
N ASP A 296 2.50 6.70 1.78
CA ASP A 296 3.46 5.64 1.51
C ASP A 296 2.83 4.62 0.55
N ILE A 297 3.18 4.75 -0.73
CA ILE A 297 2.74 3.88 -1.82
C ILE A 297 3.52 2.56 -1.92
N ARG A 298 4.57 2.35 -1.11
CA ARG A 298 5.35 1.11 -1.12
C ARG A 298 4.50 -0.07 -0.68
N SER A 299 4.79 -1.24 -1.23
CA SER A 299 4.24 -2.51 -0.74
C SER A 299 4.73 -2.83 0.67
N LEU A 300 4.01 -3.68 1.41
CA LEU A 300 4.46 -4.15 2.72
C LEU A 300 5.83 -4.82 2.66
N SER A 301 6.13 -5.52 1.57
CA SER A 301 7.44 -6.15 1.36
C SER A 301 8.54 -5.11 1.29
N GLN A 302 8.35 -4.06 0.47
CA GLN A 302 9.31 -2.97 0.32
C GLN A 302 9.53 -2.19 1.62
N ARG A 303 8.53 -2.11 2.50
CA ARG A 303 8.67 -1.47 3.83
C ARG A 303 9.40 -2.34 4.84
N ASN A 304 9.09 -3.64 4.85
CA ASN A 304 9.67 -4.58 5.81
C ASN A 304 11.10 -4.99 5.43
N ARG A 305 11.40 -4.99 4.13
CA ARG A 305 12.72 -5.31 3.56
C ARG A 305 13.05 -4.26 2.49
N PRO A 306 13.67 -3.14 2.88
CA PRO A 306 14.19 -2.16 1.91
C PRO A 306 15.34 -2.70 1.03
N HIS A 307 15.74 -3.97 1.19
CA HIS A 307 16.74 -4.66 0.36
C HIS A 307 16.23 -6.06 -0.01
N ASP A 308 16.04 -6.30 -1.32
CA ASP A 308 16.12 -7.59 -2.03
C ASP A 308 15.67 -7.36 -3.49
N ALA A 309 16.32 -6.43 -4.19
CA ALA A 309 16.16 -6.26 -5.63
C ALA A 309 17.53 -6.42 -6.29
N VAL A 310 18.05 -7.65 -6.27
CA VAL A 310 19.09 -8.04 -7.23
C VAL A 310 18.36 -8.36 -8.54
N SER A 311 18.78 -7.62 -9.57
CA SER A 311 18.48 -7.76 -10.99
C SER A 311 18.10 -9.18 -11.43
N VAL A 312 16.93 -9.32 -12.06
CA VAL A 312 16.76 -10.28 -13.15
C VAL A 312 16.42 -9.46 -14.39
N LYS A 313 17.46 -9.11 -15.14
CA LYS A 313 17.30 -8.74 -16.55
C LYS A 313 16.82 -9.98 -17.29
N GLU A 314 15.85 -9.76 -18.17
CA GLU A 314 15.33 -10.70 -19.14
C GLU A 314 16.45 -11.40 -19.92
N ASN A 315 16.34 -12.72 -20.05
CA ASN A 315 16.63 -13.40 -21.30
C ASN A 315 15.41 -14.28 -21.57
N ALA A 316 14.65 -13.91 -22.60
CA ALA A 316 13.59 -14.73 -23.15
C ALA A 316 14.23 -15.79 -24.07
N GLU A 317 13.96 -17.07 -23.82
CA GLU A 317 13.87 -18.10 -24.87
C GLU A 317 13.13 -19.36 -24.34
N LEU A 318 11.97 -19.60 -24.96
CA LEU A 318 11.30 -20.87 -25.29
C LEU A 318 11.13 -22.03 -24.27
N LEU A 319 9.85 -22.38 -24.11
CA LEU A 319 9.23 -23.71 -23.91
C LEU A 319 9.32 -24.40 -22.54
N GLY A 320 8.12 -24.75 -22.03
CA GLY A 320 7.91 -25.97 -21.26
C GLY A 320 7.34 -25.78 -19.86
N ASP A 321 6.01 -25.89 -19.77
CA ASP A 321 5.25 -26.49 -18.66
C ASP A 321 5.95 -26.57 -17.28
N THR A 322 5.62 -25.65 -16.36
CA THR A 322 5.85 -25.87 -14.92
C THR A 322 4.62 -25.52 -14.10
N SER A 323 4.07 -26.57 -13.50
CA SER A 323 3.15 -26.50 -12.38
C SER A 323 3.85 -25.87 -11.17
N ASP A 324 3.55 -24.61 -10.85
CA ASP A 324 4.18 -23.99 -9.67
C ASP A 324 3.40 -24.24 -8.37
N LYS A 325 4.08 -25.06 -7.56
CA LYS A 325 3.92 -25.20 -6.12
C LYS A 325 4.34 -23.89 -5.43
N ASP A 326 3.36 -23.10 -5.02
CA ASP A 326 3.55 -22.14 -3.91
C ASP A 326 3.56 -22.91 -2.57
N GLU A 327 4.61 -23.71 -2.34
CA GLU A 327 5.04 -24.10 -1.00
C GLU A 327 6.12 -23.11 -0.57
N CYS A 328 5.75 -22.19 0.32
CA CYS A 328 6.74 -21.45 1.09
C CYS A 328 7.38 -22.44 2.08
N PRO A 329 8.71 -22.60 2.15
CA PRO A 329 9.33 -23.53 3.08
C PRO A 329 9.00 -23.15 4.53
N ASP A 330 8.78 -24.17 5.36
CA ASP A 330 8.70 -24.05 6.81
C ASP A 330 9.99 -23.38 7.33
N GLU A 331 9.83 -22.29 8.09
CA GLU A 331 10.91 -21.71 8.90
C GLU A 331 11.18 -22.63 10.10
N THR A 332 11.89 -23.72 9.86
CA THR A 332 12.62 -24.44 10.91
C THR A 332 13.99 -24.81 10.36
N ALA A 333 15.03 -24.38 11.09
CA ALA A 333 16.46 -24.56 10.84
C ALA A 333 17.12 -23.54 9.89
N ARG A 334 17.65 -22.46 10.49
CA ARG A 334 19.07 -22.05 10.43
C ARG A 334 19.29 -20.86 11.36
N VAL A 335 19.61 -21.19 12.62
CA VAL A 335 20.37 -20.33 13.53
C VAL A 335 21.83 -20.39 13.08
N HIS A 336 22.53 -19.25 13.15
CA HIS A 336 23.91 -18.97 12.69
C HIS A 336 23.98 -18.55 11.20
N GLU A 337 24.44 -17.37 10.80
CA GLU A 337 25.35 -16.40 11.42
C GLU A 337 24.85 -14.96 11.14
N LYS A 338 24.76 -14.15 12.20
CA LYS A 338 24.78 -12.69 12.11
C LYS A 338 26.22 -12.27 12.25
N GLU A 339 26.78 -11.57 11.28
CA GLU A 339 27.62 -10.40 11.48
C GLU A 339 27.98 -9.75 10.13
N GLN A 340 27.87 -8.42 10.09
CA GLN A 340 28.44 -7.51 9.06
C GLN A 340 27.72 -7.45 7.70
N ASN A 341 26.72 -6.57 7.62
CA ASN A 341 26.69 -5.49 6.61
C ASN A 341 25.57 -4.48 6.93
N SER A 342 25.83 -3.64 7.93
CA SER A 342 25.11 -2.38 8.12
C SER A 342 25.77 -1.33 7.22
N GLN A 343 25.44 -1.33 5.93
CA GLN A 343 25.91 -0.32 4.99
C GLN A 343 24.72 0.25 4.20
N ASN A 344 24.44 1.53 4.49
CA ASN A 344 23.59 2.50 3.80
C ASN A 344 22.15 2.10 3.42
N SER A 345 21.23 2.27 4.38
CA SER A 345 19.78 2.35 4.12
C SER A 345 19.35 3.67 3.43
N GLN A 346 20.28 4.51 2.97
CA GLN A 346 20.02 5.85 2.41
C GLN A 346 19.88 5.90 0.87
N ASP A 347 20.16 4.82 0.13
CA ASP A 347 20.31 4.88 -1.35
C ASP A 347 19.21 4.18 -2.17
N VAL A 348 18.08 3.77 -1.58
CA VAL A 348 17.03 3.07 -2.34
C VAL A 348 16.16 4.07 -3.10
N ILE A 349 16.25 4.05 -4.44
CA ILE A 349 15.41 4.82 -5.34
C ILE A 349 14.16 4.00 -5.67
N TYR A 350 12.99 4.59 -5.42
CA TYR A 350 11.68 4.07 -5.80
C TYR A 350 11.15 4.85 -7.00
N ASN A 351 10.28 4.20 -7.77
CA ASN A 351 9.69 4.77 -8.97
C ASN A 351 8.17 4.83 -8.85
N LEU A 352 7.59 5.95 -9.27
CA LEU A 352 6.16 6.20 -9.41
C LEU A 352 5.88 6.57 -10.86
N THR A 353 4.99 5.85 -11.53
CA THR A 353 4.64 6.15 -12.93
C THR A 353 3.29 6.84 -13.02
N LEU A 354 3.28 8.08 -13.53
CA LEU A 354 2.08 8.89 -13.74
C LEU A 354 2.06 9.44 -15.17
N GLU A 355 0.96 9.27 -15.91
CA GLU A 355 0.82 9.70 -17.31
C GLU A 355 1.99 9.30 -18.23
N GLY A 356 2.65 8.17 -17.94
CA GLY A 356 3.83 7.74 -18.69
C GLY A 356 5.14 8.45 -18.36
N LEU A 357 5.14 9.28 -17.32
CA LEU A 357 6.35 9.83 -16.72
C LEU A 357 6.75 8.95 -15.54
N ASP A 358 8.03 8.62 -15.46
CA ASP A 358 8.63 7.90 -14.34
C ASP A 358 9.26 8.90 -13.38
N ILE A 359 8.71 8.95 -12.16
CA ILE A 359 9.12 9.83 -11.07
C ILE A 359 9.97 9.02 -10.09
N SER A 360 11.26 9.33 -10.04
CA SER A 360 12.18 8.73 -9.07
C SER A 360 12.14 9.50 -7.74
N TYR A 361 11.99 8.78 -6.64
CA TYR A 361 11.97 9.35 -5.30
C TYR A 361 12.66 8.46 -4.28
N ARG A 362 13.16 9.07 -3.20
CA ARG A 362 13.68 8.38 -2.01
C ARG A 362 12.78 8.65 -0.82
N ILE A 363 12.79 7.74 0.15
CA ILE A 363 12.11 7.92 1.44
C ILE A 363 13.09 7.60 2.57
N ASP A 364 13.24 8.53 3.51
CA ASP A 364 14.14 8.37 4.65
C ASP A 364 13.50 7.60 5.81
N HIS A 365 14.26 7.41 6.89
CA HIS A 365 13.81 6.71 8.11
C HIS A 365 12.72 7.48 8.88
N ASN A 366 12.61 8.80 8.67
CA ASN A 366 11.58 9.66 9.25
C ASN A 366 10.34 9.77 8.36
N SER A 367 10.27 8.96 7.28
CA SER A 367 9.22 9.03 6.27
C SER A 367 9.15 10.39 5.58
N ASN A 368 10.28 11.08 5.37
CA ASN A 368 10.35 12.21 4.45
C ASN A 368 10.64 11.69 3.05
N VAL A 369 9.86 12.16 2.08
CA VAL A 369 10.02 11.81 0.67
C VAL A 369 10.77 12.93 -0.04
N ILE A 370 11.82 12.57 -0.77
CA ILE A 370 12.56 13.48 -1.65
C ILE A 370 12.38 13.00 -3.08
N VAL A 371 11.71 13.81 -3.90
CA VAL A 371 11.52 13.54 -5.32
C VAL A 371 12.74 14.05 -6.09
N GLU A 372 13.42 13.16 -6.82
CA GLU A 372 14.72 13.46 -7.41
C GLU A 372 14.64 13.98 -8.84
N LYS A 373 13.93 13.27 -9.71
CA LYS A 373 13.87 13.58 -11.14
C LYS A 373 12.68 12.91 -11.80
N VAL A 374 12.36 13.40 -12.99
CA VAL A 374 11.36 12.81 -13.89
C VAL A 374 12.04 12.36 -15.18
N SER A 375 11.66 11.18 -15.68
CA SER A 375 12.10 10.69 -16.99
C SER A 375 10.93 10.14 -17.79
N PRO A 376 10.95 10.20 -19.13
CA PRO A 376 9.93 9.59 -19.96
C PRO A 376 10.00 8.06 -19.82
N PHE A 377 8.86 7.42 -19.58
CA PHE A 377 8.78 5.97 -19.50
C PHE A 377 8.82 5.37 -20.91
N MET A 378 9.82 4.52 -21.18
CA MET A 378 10.16 3.99 -22.51
C MET A 378 9.07 3.10 -23.16
N HIS A 379 8.00 2.78 -22.44
CA HIS A 379 7.02 1.79 -22.88
C HIS A 379 5.58 2.33 -22.82
N LEU A 380 5.24 3.23 -23.73
CA LEU A 380 3.84 3.54 -24.04
C LEU A 380 3.60 3.47 -25.54
N SER A 381 2.77 2.49 -25.92
CA SER A 381 2.24 2.31 -27.27
C SER A 381 1.62 3.62 -27.77
N ASN A 382 2.09 4.08 -28.93
CA ASN A 382 1.90 5.44 -29.44
C ASN A 382 0.52 5.75 -30.05
N ASP A 383 -0.51 4.90 -29.85
CA ASP A 383 -1.67 4.85 -30.76
C ASP A 383 -3.05 5.11 -30.13
N ARG A 384 -3.15 5.51 -28.87
CA ARG A 384 -4.45 5.90 -28.29
C ARG A 384 -4.64 7.42 -28.37
N ASN A 385 -5.77 7.84 -28.93
CA ASN A 385 -6.31 9.19 -28.73
C ASN A 385 -6.55 9.37 -27.23
N CYS A 386 -5.55 9.89 -26.52
CA CYS A 386 -5.65 10.22 -25.10
C CYS A 386 -6.41 11.54 -24.97
N CYS A 387 -7.42 11.56 -24.11
CA CYS A 387 -8.03 12.80 -23.64
C CYS A 387 -6.97 13.60 -22.89
N ASN A 388 -6.87 14.88 -23.21
CA ASN A 388 -5.92 15.80 -22.61
C ASN A 388 -6.66 17.00 -22.01
N TYR A 389 -5.92 17.86 -21.31
CA TYR A 389 -6.44 19.06 -20.70
C TYR A 389 -7.11 20.01 -21.70
N LEU A 390 -6.57 20.13 -22.92
CA LEU A 390 -7.12 21.02 -23.95
C LEU A 390 -8.56 20.67 -24.33
N THR A 391 -8.93 19.38 -24.30
CA THR A 391 -10.32 18.94 -24.48
C THR A 391 -11.28 19.59 -23.48
N TRP A 392 -10.81 19.84 -22.25
CA TRP A 392 -11.63 20.25 -21.12
C TRP A 392 -11.46 21.73 -20.73
N LYS A 393 -10.55 22.45 -21.38
CA LYS A 393 -10.15 23.81 -20.99
C LYS A 393 -11.32 24.78 -20.87
N ASP A 394 -12.32 24.68 -21.73
CA ASP A 394 -13.50 25.57 -21.73
C ASP A 394 -14.57 25.14 -20.70
N LYS A 395 -14.45 23.94 -20.14
CA LYS A 395 -15.39 23.35 -19.17
C LYS A 395 -14.88 23.41 -17.72
N LEU A 396 -13.57 23.60 -17.54
CA LEU A 396 -12.92 23.68 -16.23
C LEU A 396 -12.83 25.12 -15.67
N GLN A 397 -13.40 26.10 -16.36
CA GLN A 397 -13.38 27.53 -15.97
C GLN A 397 -14.47 27.90 -14.97
#